data_AF-A0A2Z2NLS4-F1
#
_entry.id   AF-A0A2Z2NLS4-F1
#
_cell.length_a   1.000
_cell.length_b   1.000
_cell.length_c   1.000
_cell.angle_alpha   90.00
_cell.angle_beta   90.00
_cell.angle_gamma   90.00
#
_symmetry.space_group_name_H-M   'P 1'
#
loop_
_entity.id
_entity.type
_entity.pdbx_description
1 polymer ?
#
loop_
_entity_poly.entity_id
_entity_poly.type
_entity_poly.pdbx_seq_one_letter_code
_entity_poly.pdbx_strand_id
1 'polypeptide(L)'
;MYLSNTMSIDLNNLQLKLGSTDVVLSMDSIITFLNDVTDYYAQRLTKKQNCDYVSAQHIRRKSAMKSTESKNVLCSLRHAFTSFSEYSIEDLFIYQENQDWYPKIVLTQHIDTADLSGHPAVLRVYRGCDEHELNQHSFGQSWSLNKSVAHEFAYVHYSSQPWFESVTRIVIEAKILKADVYFARLDHHENEVTVNTAKLYDVK
;
A
#
# COMPACT_ATOMS: atom_id res chain seq x y z
N MET A 1 6.97 14.40 -8.00
CA MET A 1 6.28 14.81 -6.75
C MET A 1 4.83 14.33 -6.67
N TYR A 2 4.13 14.11 -7.78
CA TYR A 2 2.73 13.61 -7.77
C TYR A 2 2.57 12.22 -7.13
N LEU A 3 3.40 11.25 -7.53
CA LEU A 3 3.33 9.88 -7.01
C LEU A 3 3.43 9.82 -5.47
N SER A 4 4.40 10.52 -4.88
CA SER A 4 4.59 10.57 -3.44
C SER A 4 3.54 11.44 -2.74
N ASN A 5 3.22 12.63 -3.27
CA ASN A 5 2.43 13.62 -2.52
C ASN A 5 0.92 13.44 -2.72
N THR A 6 0.50 12.84 -3.83
CA THR A 6 -0.90 12.73 -4.23
C THR A 6 -1.39 11.29 -4.16
N MET A 7 -0.56 10.34 -4.59
CA MET A 7 -0.88 8.90 -4.55
C MET A 7 -0.27 8.18 -3.35
N SER A 8 0.50 8.87 -2.50
CA SER A 8 1.16 8.30 -1.32
C SER A 8 2.05 7.08 -1.62
N ILE A 9 2.65 7.03 -2.82
CA ILE A 9 3.53 5.93 -3.21
C ILE A 9 4.92 6.11 -2.58
N ASP A 10 5.43 5.04 -1.93
CA ASP A 10 6.80 4.96 -1.42
C ASP A 10 7.79 4.85 -2.58
N LEU A 11 8.40 5.99 -2.93
CA LEU A 11 9.35 6.08 -4.05
C LEU A 11 10.64 5.30 -3.81
N ASN A 12 11.07 5.15 -2.55
CA ASN A 12 12.26 4.37 -2.24
C ASN A 12 11.98 2.89 -2.49
N ASN A 13 10.82 2.39 -2.03
CA ASN A 13 10.40 1.02 -2.30
C ASN A 13 10.23 0.77 -3.81
N LEU A 14 9.60 1.71 -4.53
CA LEU A 14 9.43 1.61 -5.98
C LEU A 14 10.77 1.58 -6.70
N GLN A 15 11.73 2.44 -6.33
CA GLN A 15 13.06 2.46 -6.93
C GLN A 15 13.82 1.15 -6.68
N LEU A 16 13.75 0.60 -5.46
CA LEU A 16 14.35 -0.71 -5.14
C LEU A 16 13.74 -1.82 -5.99
N LYS A 17 12.40 -1.84 -6.14
CA LYS A 17 11.70 -2.82 -7.00
C LYS A 17 12.15 -2.70 -8.46
N LEU A 18 12.19 -1.49 -9.01
CA LEU A 18 12.60 -1.25 -10.41
C LEU A 18 14.09 -1.53 -10.68
N GLY A 19 14.92 -1.45 -9.64
CA GLY A 19 16.34 -1.80 -9.70
C GLY A 19 16.62 -3.31 -9.62
N SER A 20 15.62 -4.16 -9.42
CA SER A 20 15.84 -5.61 -9.37
C SER A 20 16.29 -6.16 -10.73
N THR A 21 17.05 -7.25 -10.70
CA THR A 21 17.56 -7.93 -11.89
C THR A 21 16.46 -8.33 -12.87
N ASP A 22 15.25 -8.57 -12.37
CA ASP A 22 14.11 -9.06 -13.16
C ASP A 22 13.50 -7.98 -14.06
N VAL A 23 13.68 -6.71 -13.70
CA VAL A 23 13.00 -5.57 -14.37
C VAL A 23 13.91 -4.42 -14.77
N VAL A 24 15.17 -4.41 -14.35
CA VAL A 24 16.13 -3.33 -14.64
C VAL A 24 16.26 -3.03 -16.14
N LEU A 25 16.16 -4.05 -17.00
CA LEU A 25 16.23 -3.89 -18.47
C LEU A 25 15.02 -3.14 -19.06
N SER A 26 13.90 -3.08 -18.35
CA SER A 26 12.68 -2.35 -18.76
C SER A 26 12.47 -1.07 -17.95
N MET A 27 13.39 -0.73 -17.05
CA MET A 27 13.26 0.38 -16.11
C MET A 27 12.96 1.69 -16.83
N ASP A 28 13.67 2.02 -17.90
CA ASP A 28 13.46 3.27 -18.66
C ASP A 28 12.04 3.36 -19.24
N SER A 29 11.51 2.24 -19.76
CA SER A 29 10.14 2.18 -20.30
C SER A 29 9.09 2.37 -19.21
N ILE A 30 9.32 1.80 -18.03
CA ILE A 30 8.45 1.94 -16.86
C ILE A 30 8.51 3.36 -16.30
N ILE A 31 9.69 3.96 -16.18
CA ILE A 31 9.85 5.36 -15.74
C ILE A 31 9.16 6.30 -16.73
N THR A 32 9.33 6.07 -18.03
CA THR A 32 8.63 6.85 -19.06
C THR A 32 7.11 6.70 -18.94
N PHE A 33 6.60 5.50 -18.62
CA PHE A 33 5.17 5.32 -18.31
C PHE A 33 4.72 6.16 -17.12
N LEU A 34 5.46 6.10 -16.02
CA LEU A 34 5.16 6.84 -14.79
C LEU A 34 5.11 8.35 -15.05
N ASN A 35 6.09 8.89 -15.78
CA ASN A 35 6.15 10.30 -16.15
C ASN A 35 4.97 10.71 -17.04
N ASP A 36 4.76 9.99 -18.15
CA ASP A 36 3.67 10.29 -19.09
C ASP A 36 2.29 10.28 -18.41
N VAL A 37 2.03 9.31 -17.54
CA VAL A 37 0.76 9.21 -16.82
C VAL A 37 0.63 10.31 -15.78
N THR A 38 1.70 10.56 -15.02
CA THR A 38 1.71 11.63 -14.01
C THR A 38 1.46 13.00 -14.63
N ASP A 39 2.15 13.32 -15.72
CA ASP A 39 2.00 14.60 -16.43
C ASP A 39 0.61 14.76 -17.02
N TYR A 40 -0.02 13.65 -17.44
CA TYR A 40 -1.40 13.66 -17.90
C TYR A 40 -2.39 13.90 -16.75
N TYR A 41 -2.18 13.28 -15.60
CA TYR A 41 -3.04 13.45 -14.41
C TYR A 41 -2.98 14.87 -13.84
N ALA A 42 -1.83 15.53 -13.96
CA ALA A 42 -1.65 16.92 -13.54
C ALA A 42 -2.58 17.91 -14.28
N GLN A 43 -3.15 17.52 -15.42
CA GLN A 43 -4.07 18.34 -16.23
C GLN A 43 -5.50 18.38 -15.68
N ARG A 44 -5.80 17.69 -14.56
CA ARG A 44 -7.13 17.68 -13.89
C ARG A 44 -8.28 17.26 -14.81
N LEU A 45 -8.02 16.25 -15.63
CA LEU A 45 -8.98 15.69 -16.58
C LEU A 45 -10.02 14.80 -15.89
N THR A 46 -11.08 14.44 -16.64
CA THR A 46 -12.12 13.55 -16.13
C THR A 46 -11.58 12.13 -15.88
N LYS A 47 -12.25 11.39 -14.99
CA LYS A 47 -12.00 9.96 -14.71
C LYS A 47 -11.82 9.15 -16.00
N LYS A 48 -12.79 9.23 -16.91
CA LYS A 48 -12.78 8.45 -18.16
C LYS A 48 -11.53 8.75 -18.99
N GLN A 49 -11.16 10.02 -19.12
CA GLN A 49 -9.98 10.43 -19.87
C GLN A 49 -8.68 9.88 -19.25
N ASN A 50 -8.58 9.88 -17.91
CA ASN A 50 -7.43 9.33 -17.19
C ASN A 50 -7.33 7.81 -17.38
N CYS A 51 -8.43 7.07 -17.23
CA CYS A 51 -8.47 5.62 -17.44
C CYS A 51 -8.12 5.23 -18.88
N ASP A 52 -8.70 5.91 -19.86
CA ASP A 52 -8.45 5.67 -21.29
C ASP A 52 -6.97 5.92 -21.62
N TYR A 53 -6.39 7.00 -21.10
CA TYR A 53 -4.97 7.34 -21.32
C TYR A 53 -4.03 6.31 -20.67
N VAL A 54 -4.25 5.95 -19.40
CA VAL A 54 -3.46 4.92 -18.71
C VAL A 54 -3.50 3.61 -19.46
N SER A 55 -4.69 3.20 -19.91
CA SER A 55 -4.88 1.96 -20.68
C SER A 55 -4.13 2.01 -22.00
N ALA A 56 -4.21 3.11 -22.74
CA ALA A 56 -3.48 3.30 -23.99
C ALA A 56 -1.96 3.25 -23.80
N GLN A 57 -1.43 3.95 -22.79
CA GLN A 57 0.01 3.96 -22.49
C GLN A 57 0.52 2.60 -22.03
N HIS A 58 -0.29 1.86 -21.26
CA HIS A 58 -0.01 0.50 -20.85
C HIS A 58 0.05 -0.44 -22.06
N ILE A 59 -0.97 -0.45 -22.94
CA ILE A 59 -1.00 -1.31 -24.13
C ILE A 59 0.22 -1.04 -25.03
N ARG A 60 0.51 0.24 -25.29
CA ARG A 60 1.62 0.67 -26.14
C ARG A 60 2.97 0.16 -25.64
N ARG A 61 3.21 0.17 -24.33
CA ARG A 61 4.50 -0.22 -23.74
C ARG A 61 4.59 -1.72 -23.50
N LYS A 62 3.49 -2.34 -23.05
CA LYS A 62 3.42 -3.78 -22.80
C LYS A 62 3.77 -4.59 -24.05
N SER A 63 3.36 -4.13 -25.24
CA SER A 63 3.68 -4.78 -26.51
C SER A 63 5.17 -4.73 -26.88
N ALA A 64 5.90 -3.72 -26.39
CA ALA A 64 7.34 -3.58 -26.61
C ALA A 64 8.19 -4.34 -25.56
N MET A 65 7.61 -4.71 -24.41
CA MET A 65 8.30 -5.42 -23.34
C MET A 65 8.45 -6.91 -23.66
N LYS A 66 9.64 -7.47 -23.36
CA LYS A 66 9.91 -8.90 -23.52
C LYS A 66 9.65 -9.68 -22.23
N SER A 67 10.23 -9.22 -21.11
CA SER A 67 10.13 -9.86 -19.79
C SER A 67 8.68 -9.92 -19.31
N THR A 68 8.30 -11.06 -18.73
CA THR A 68 6.99 -11.27 -18.09
C THR A 68 6.87 -10.44 -16.82
N GLU A 69 7.94 -10.37 -16.03
CA GLU A 69 8.06 -9.63 -14.78
C GLU A 69 7.88 -8.13 -15.04
N SER A 70 8.55 -7.60 -16.08
CA SER A 70 8.39 -6.21 -16.50
C SER A 70 6.95 -5.88 -16.91
N LYS A 71 6.27 -6.82 -17.58
CA LYS A 71 4.84 -6.68 -17.93
C LYS A 71 3.96 -6.71 -16.69
N ASN A 72 4.29 -7.54 -15.70
CA ASN A 72 3.56 -7.63 -14.43
C ASN A 72 3.70 -6.32 -13.64
N VAL A 73 4.91 -5.74 -13.55
CA VAL A 73 5.11 -4.40 -12.96
C VAL A 73 4.24 -3.36 -13.66
N LEU A 74 4.30 -3.31 -15.00
CA LEU A 74 3.50 -2.34 -15.75
C LEU A 74 1.99 -2.55 -15.56
N CYS A 75 1.53 -3.80 -15.46
CA CYS A 75 0.15 -4.15 -15.14
C CYS A 75 -0.27 -3.65 -13.75
N SER A 76 0.56 -3.86 -12.72
CA SER A 76 0.29 -3.42 -11.35
C SER A 76 0.28 -1.89 -11.24
N LEU A 77 1.20 -1.20 -11.92
CA LEU A 77 1.19 0.26 -11.98
C LEU A 77 -0.05 0.78 -12.71
N ARG A 78 -0.43 0.18 -13.84
CA ARG A 78 -1.68 0.51 -14.54
C ARG A 78 -2.88 0.35 -13.60
N HIS A 79 -2.95 -0.76 -12.86
CA HIS A 79 -4.01 -0.99 -11.89
C HIS A 79 -4.05 0.10 -10.81
N ALA A 80 -2.91 0.42 -10.18
CA ALA A 80 -2.81 1.49 -9.18
C ALA A 80 -3.29 2.86 -9.70
N PHE A 81 -2.88 3.26 -10.91
CA PHE A 81 -3.38 4.50 -11.50
C PHE A 81 -4.87 4.45 -11.80
N THR A 82 -5.37 3.32 -12.32
CA THR A 82 -6.81 3.14 -12.53
C THR A 82 -7.57 3.30 -11.21
N SER A 83 -7.22 2.54 -10.16
CA SER A 83 -7.86 2.63 -8.84
C SER A 83 -7.85 4.05 -8.28
N PHE A 84 -6.73 4.77 -8.40
CA PHE A 84 -6.63 6.17 -7.97
C PHE A 84 -7.52 7.12 -8.78
N SER A 85 -7.55 6.96 -10.11
CA SER A 85 -8.33 7.81 -11.01
C SER A 85 -9.82 7.67 -10.87
N GLU A 86 -10.26 6.56 -10.27
CA GLU A 86 -11.65 6.30 -10.09
C GLU A 86 -12.23 7.11 -8.92
N TYR A 87 -11.51 7.23 -7.79
CA TYR A 87 -12.17 7.56 -6.51
C TYR A 87 -11.28 8.13 -5.37
N SER A 88 -10.06 8.63 -5.64
CA SER A 88 -9.12 9.23 -4.67
C SER A 88 -8.07 8.27 -4.08
N ILE A 89 -7.30 8.78 -3.11
CA ILE A 89 -6.29 8.02 -2.37
C ILE A 89 -6.92 6.92 -1.51
N GLU A 90 -8.17 7.10 -1.08
CA GLU A 90 -8.91 6.10 -0.29
C GLU A 90 -9.04 4.79 -1.05
N ASP A 91 -9.55 4.85 -2.28
CA ASP A 91 -9.75 3.67 -3.11
C ASP A 91 -8.45 3.06 -3.61
N LEU A 92 -7.44 3.88 -3.89
CA LEU A 92 -6.09 3.35 -4.13
C LEU A 92 -5.61 2.49 -2.95
N PHE A 93 -5.91 2.91 -1.72
CA PHE A 93 -5.55 2.17 -0.52
C PHE A 93 -6.43 0.93 -0.30
N ILE A 94 -7.75 1.04 -0.47
CA ILE A 94 -8.71 -0.06 -0.28
C ILE A 94 -8.51 -1.19 -1.31
N TYR A 95 -8.24 -0.83 -2.57
CA TYR A 95 -8.09 -1.79 -3.68
C TYR A 95 -6.64 -2.12 -4.01
N GLN A 96 -5.70 -1.82 -3.11
CA GLN A 96 -4.30 -2.18 -3.31
C GLN A 96 -4.11 -3.69 -3.38
N GLU A 97 -3.29 -4.16 -4.30
CA GLU A 97 -2.91 -5.56 -4.37
C GLU A 97 -1.67 -5.77 -3.48
N ASN A 98 -1.82 -6.35 -2.30
CA ASN A 98 -0.72 -6.56 -1.36
C ASN A 98 0.26 -7.70 -1.78
N GLN A 99 0.31 -8.06 -3.07
CA GLN A 99 1.14 -9.12 -3.64
C GLN A 99 1.89 -8.63 -4.89
N ASP A 100 2.95 -9.36 -5.29
CA ASP A 100 3.75 -9.13 -6.49
C ASP A 100 4.45 -7.75 -6.58
N TRP A 101 3.94 -6.87 -7.45
CA TRP A 101 4.63 -5.68 -7.93
C TRP A 101 3.86 -4.38 -7.68
N TYR A 102 2.76 -4.43 -6.92
CA TYR A 102 1.98 -3.24 -6.60
C TYR A 102 2.85 -2.19 -5.88
N PRO A 103 2.70 -0.89 -6.20
CA PRO A 103 3.41 0.16 -5.50
C PRO A 103 2.99 0.18 -4.03
N LYS A 104 3.97 0.24 -3.12
CA LYS A 104 3.69 0.34 -1.69
C LYS A 104 3.07 1.71 -1.40
N ILE A 105 1.87 1.72 -0.84
CA ILE A 105 1.16 2.93 -0.43
C ILE A 105 1.47 3.21 1.04
N VAL A 106 1.92 4.42 1.36
CA VAL A 106 2.26 4.86 2.71
C VAL A 106 1.52 6.16 2.99
N LEU A 107 0.43 6.07 3.75
CA LEU A 107 -0.41 7.22 4.07
C LEU A 107 0.34 8.20 4.96
N THR A 108 0.30 9.47 4.61
CA THR A 108 0.91 10.56 5.40
C THR A 108 -0.11 11.57 5.93
N GLN A 109 -1.39 11.38 5.59
CA GLN A 109 -2.49 12.28 5.93
C GLN A 109 -3.76 11.49 6.23
N HIS A 110 -4.69 12.12 6.95
CA HIS A 110 -6.01 11.57 7.20
C HIS A 110 -6.80 11.43 5.91
N ILE A 111 -7.42 10.26 5.72
CA ILE A 111 -8.29 9.94 4.60
C ILE A 111 -9.72 9.82 5.12
N ASP A 112 -10.02 8.72 5.82
CA ASP A 112 -11.32 8.48 6.43
C ASP A 112 -11.17 7.76 7.77
N THR A 113 -11.69 8.37 8.83
CA THR A 113 -11.71 7.80 10.18
C THR A 113 -13.09 7.89 10.83
N ALA A 114 -14.16 8.00 10.03
CA ALA A 114 -15.53 8.16 10.52
C ALA A 114 -15.94 7.01 11.48
N ASP A 115 -15.48 5.80 11.20
CA ASP A 115 -15.71 4.60 12.02
C ASP A 115 -15.15 4.70 13.45
N LEU A 116 -14.18 5.60 13.68
CA LEU A 116 -13.60 5.85 15.00
C LEU A 116 -14.35 6.90 15.82
N SER A 117 -15.44 7.46 15.30
CA SER A 117 -16.21 8.52 15.97
C SER A 117 -16.60 8.16 17.42
N GLY A 118 -17.11 6.95 17.64
CA GLY A 118 -17.51 6.43 18.96
C GLY A 118 -16.37 5.87 19.83
N HIS A 119 -15.16 5.79 19.32
CA HIS A 119 -14.01 5.21 20.02
C HIS A 119 -13.32 6.23 20.96
N PRO A 120 -12.64 5.77 22.04
CA PRO A 120 -11.89 6.64 22.93
C PRO A 120 -10.76 7.40 22.21
N ALA A 121 -10.26 8.47 22.85
CA ALA A 121 -9.16 9.27 22.31
C ALA A 121 -7.84 8.48 22.21
N VAL A 122 -7.65 7.48 23.08
CA VAL A 122 -6.53 6.54 23.02
C VAL A 122 -7.07 5.19 22.59
N LEU A 123 -6.54 4.67 21.50
CA LEU A 123 -6.88 3.36 20.95
C LEU A 123 -5.82 2.34 21.37
N ARG A 124 -6.27 1.10 21.58
CA ARG A 124 -5.41 -0.07 21.68
C ARG A 124 -5.48 -0.79 20.34
N VAL A 125 -4.33 -1.00 19.72
CA VAL A 125 -4.20 -1.58 18.38
C VAL A 125 -3.30 -2.81 18.44
N TYR A 126 -3.53 -3.75 17.53
CA TYR A 126 -2.79 -5.00 17.43
C TYR A 126 -2.29 -5.20 16.00
N ARG A 127 -1.13 -5.84 15.85
CA ARG A 127 -0.56 -6.18 14.54
C ARG A 127 0.08 -7.55 14.59
N GLY A 128 -0.25 -8.38 13.61
CA GLY A 128 0.50 -9.59 13.31
C GLY A 128 1.70 -9.24 12.45
N CYS A 129 2.90 -9.64 12.86
CA CYS A 129 4.13 -9.30 12.16
C CYS A 129 5.22 -10.34 12.39
N ASP A 130 6.36 -10.11 11.73
CA ASP A 130 7.60 -10.80 12.05
C ASP A 130 8.28 -10.13 13.26
N GLU A 131 8.90 -10.91 14.15
CA GLU A 131 9.60 -10.42 15.34
C GLU A 131 10.71 -9.41 15.02
N HIS A 132 11.28 -9.47 13.81
CA HIS A 132 12.25 -8.48 13.36
C HIS A 132 11.64 -7.08 13.26
N GLU A 133 10.34 -6.93 12.94
CA GLU A 133 9.67 -5.62 12.94
C GLU A 133 9.68 -5.01 14.34
N LEU A 134 9.46 -5.82 15.40
CA LEU A 134 9.53 -5.38 16.79
C LEU A 134 10.95 -4.99 17.19
N ASN A 135 11.93 -5.85 16.88
CA ASN A 135 13.33 -5.60 17.22
C ASN A 135 13.87 -4.33 16.56
N GLN A 136 13.45 -4.04 15.33
CA GLN A 136 13.90 -2.85 14.57
C GLN A 136 12.96 -1.65 14.68
N HIS A 137 11.83 -1.77 15.38
CA HIS A 137 10.78 -0.74 15.44
C HIS A 137 10.33 -0.28 14.04
N SER A 138 10.29 -1.21 13.09
CA SER A 138 10.06 -0.95 11.66
C SER A 138 8.66 -1.39 11.21
N PHE A 139 7.63 -0.98 11.96
CA PHE A 139 6.26 -1.46 11.77
C PHE A 139 5.62 -0.92 10.48
N GLY A 140 4.83 -1.78 9.82
CA GLY A 140 3.87 -1.36 8.81
C GLY A 140 2.70 -0.53 9.40
N GLN A 141 2.01 0.21 8.53
CA GLN A 141 0.93 1.10 8.96
C GLN A 141 -0.42 0.41 9.21
N SER A 142 -0.64 -0.80 8.71
CA SER A 142 -1.90 -1.54 8.89
C SER A 142 -1.91 -2.27 10.24
N TRP A 143 -2.89 -1.94 11.07
CA TRP A 143 -3.14 -2.49 12.40
C TRP A 143 -4.63 -2.84 12.53
N SER A 144 -5.00 -3.56 13.58
CA SER A 144 -6.40 -3.91 13.86
C SER A 144 -6.79 -3.52 15.29
N LEU A 145 -8.06 -3.16 15.52
CA LEU A 145 -8.59 -3.06 16.89
C LEU A 145 -8.93 -4.44 17.47
N ASN A 146 -8.93 -5.49 16.65
CA ASN A 146 -9.22 -6.86 17.05
C ASN A 146 -7.95 -7.72 17.10
N LYS A 147 -7.60 -8.20 18.31
CA LYS A 147 -6.43 -9.06 18.52
C LYS A 147 -6.51 -10.38 17.73
N SER A 148 -7.70 -10.94 17.57
CA SER A 148 -7.87 -12.20 16.82
C SER A 148 -7.56 -12.01 15.34
N VAL A 149 -7.92 -10.86 14.77
CA VAL A 149 -7.58 -10.53 13.38
C VAL A 149 -6.06 -10.38 13.23
N ALA A 150 -5.40 -9.67 14.15
CA ALA A 150 -3.95 -9.56 14.15
C ALA A 150 -3.26 -10.95 14.24
N HIS A 151 -3.85 -11.88 15.00
CA HIS A 151 -3.38 -13.26 15.06
C HIS A 151 -3.54 -14.01 13.72
N GLU A 152 -4.66 -13.83 13.01
CA GLU A 152 -4.85 -14.41 11.67
C GLU A 152 -3.81 -13.87 10.67
N PHE A 153 -3.49 -12.57 10.71
CA PHE A 153 -2.42 -11.99 9.89
C PHE A 153 -1.04 -12.55 10.25
N ALA A 154 -0.75 -12.77 11.54
CA ALA A 154 0.53 -13.31 11.98
C ALA A 154 0.73 -14.76 11.52
N TYR A 155 -0.30 -15.61 11.63
CA TYR A 155 -0.10 -17.07 11.55
C TYR A 155 -0.82 -17.76 10.40
N VAL A 156 -1.84 -17.14 9.79
CA VAL A 156 -2.73 -17.81 8.82
C VAL A 156 -2.64 -17.18 7.44
N HIS A 157 -2.79 -15.86 7.33
CA HIS A 157 -2.99 -15.16 6.06
C HIS A 157 -1.88 -15.43 5.02
N TYR A 158 -0.63 -15.51 5.47
CA TYR A 158 0.53 -15.74 4.62
C TYR A 158 1.13 -17.15 4.75
N SER A 159 0.46 -18.07 5.45
CA SER A 159 0.99 -19.40 5.76
C SER A 159 1.34 -20.27 4.54
N SER A 160 0.75 -19.96 3.38
CA SER A 160 1.03 -20.63 2.10
C SER A 160 2.18 -20.01 1.29
N GLN A 161 2.74 -18.88 1.75
CA GLN A 161 3.76 -18.14 1.01
C GLN A 161 5.15 -18.74 1.22
N PRO A 162 6.00 -18.83 0.18
CA PRO A 162 7.34 -19.43 0.30
C PRO A 162 8.27 -18.75 1.31
N TRP A 163 8.06 -17.45 1.55
CA TRP A 163 8.84 -16.62 2.47
C TRP A 163 8.28 -16.63 3.90
N PHE A 164 7.19 -17.37 4.17
CA PHE A 164 6.56 -17.36 5.47
C PHE A 164 7.28 -18.29 6.46
N GLU A 165 7.86 -17.71 7.49
CA GLU A 165 8.43 -18.44 8.63
C GLU A 165 7.49 -18.30 9.83
N SER A 166 6.91 -19.39 10.32
CA SER A 166 5.93 -19.34 11.42
C SER A 166 6.58 -19.05 12.79
N VAL A 167 7.84 -19.45 12.95
CA VAL A 167 8.57 -19.38 14.23
C VAL A 167 8.92 -17.95 14.63
N THR A 168 9.06 -17.05 13.66
CA THR A 168 9.35 -15.63 13.87
C THR A 168 8.08 -14.78 13.98
N ARG A 169 6.88 -15.38 13.85
CA ARG A 169 5.62 -14.62 13.85
C ARG A 169 5.17 -14.31 15.26
N ILE A 170 4.78 -13.07 15.45
CA ILE A 170 4.29 -12.55 16.72
C ILE A 170 3.06 -11.65 16.52
N VAL A 171 2.28 -11.50 17.58
CA VAL A 171 1.22 -10.49 17.67
C VAL A 171 1.64 -9.47 18.70
N ILE A 172 1.83 -8.23 18.25
CA ILE A 172 2.17 -7.11 19.12
C ILE A 172 0.94 -6.26 19.43
N GLU A 173 0.97 -5.60 20.58
CA GLU A 173 0.00 -4.61 21.03
C GLU A 173 0.70 -3.25 21.12
N ALA A 174 0.00 -2.19 20.75
CA ALA A 174 0.44 -0.81 20.98
C ALA A 174 -0.75 0.08 21.34
N LYS A 175 -0.43 1.31 21.78
CA LYS A 175 -1.39 2.40 21.93
C LYS A 175 -1.11 3.51 20.93
N ILE A 176 -2.16 4.20 20.54
CA ILE A 176 -2.08 5.38 19.67
C ILE A 176 -3.21 6.37 19.99
N LEU A 177 -2.97 7.66 19.77
CA LEU A 177 -4.05 8.64 19.77
C LEU A 177 -4.92 8.47 18.52
N LYS A 178 -6.23 8.57 18.68
CA LYS A 178 -7.19 8.57 17.56
C LYS A 178 -6.86 9.63 16.50
N ALA A 179 -6.28 10.76 16.92
CA ALA A 179 -5.84 11.84 16.05
C ALA A 179 -4.60 11.49 15.19
N ASP A 180 -3.92 10.37 15.45
CA ASP A 180 -2.76 9.90 14.68
C ASP A 180 -3.12 8.68 13.79
N VAL A 181 -4.41 8.38 13.63
CA VAL A 181 -4.91 7.35 12.70
C VAL A 181 -5.26 7.99 11.36
N TYR A 182 -4.73 7.46 10.26
CA TYR A 182 -4.96 7.96 8.91
C TYR A 182 -6.20 7.40 8.25
N PHE A 183 -6.52 6.14 8.50
CA PHE A 183 -7.67 5.46 7.91
C PHE A 183 -8.26 4.43 8.89
N ALA A 184 -9.57 4.23 8.88
CA ALA A 184 -10.22 3.18 9.66
C ALA A 184 -11.41 2.59 8.89
N ARG A 185 -11.47 1.26 8.86
CA ARG A 185 -12.56 0.50 8.24
C ARG A 185 -12.92 -0.69 9.12
N LEU A 186 -13.81 -0.43 10.06
CA LEU A 186 -14.15 -1.36 11.13
C LEU A 186 -15.27 -2.32 10.77
N ASP A 187 -16.06 -1.98 9.75
CA ASP A 187 -17.13 -2.81 9.19
C ASP A 187 -16.63 -3.98 8.33
N HIS A 188 -15.34 -4.00 8.00
CA HIS A 188 -14.67 -5.06 7.27
C HIS A 188 -14.16 -6.17 8.20
N HIS A 189 -14.00 -7.38 7.67
CA HIS A 189 -13.50 -8.54 8.42
C HIS A 189 -12.09 -8.33 9.01
N GLU A 190 -11.28 -7.47 8.39
CA GLU A 190 -9.93 -7.13 8.87
C GLU A 190 -9.93 -6.10 10.02
N ASN A 191 -11.06 -5.41 10.25
CA ASN A 191 -11.21 -4.39 11.28
C ASN A 191 -10.01 -3.43 11.33
N GLU A 192 -9.66 -2.90 10.16
CA GLU A 192 -8.38 -2.27 9.91
C GLU A 192 -8.36 -0.82 10.42
N VAL A 193 -7.22 -0.44 11.01
CA VAL A 193 -6.84 0.94 11.27
C VAL A 193 -5.43 1.17 10.72
N THR A 194 -5.29 2.17 9.86
CA THR A 194 -3.98 2.58 9.33
C THR A 194 -3.43 3.74 10.13
N VAL A 195 -2.23 3.57 10.69
CA VAL A 195 -1.70 4.48 11.73
C VAL A 195 -0.44 5.22 11.31
N ASN A 196 -0.18 6.36 11.97
CA ASN A 196 1.14 6.95 12.01
C ASN A 196 2.04 6.12 12.96
N THR A 197 2.88 5.26 12.40
CA THR A 197 3.70 4.32 13.20
C THR A 197 4.71 5.02 14.09
N ALA A 198 5.16 6.24 13.74
CA ALA A 198 6.04 7.06 14.56
C ALA A 198 5.35 7.61 15.83
N LYS A 199 4.02 7.45 15.96
CA LYS A 199 3.22 7.91 17.09
C LYS A 199 2.71 6.76 17.98
N LEU A 200 3.08 5.52 17.66
CA LEU A 200 2.79 4.37 18.50
C LEU A 200 3.60 4.44 19.80
N TYR A 201 3.00 4.02 20.90
CA TYR A 201 3.65 3.93 22.20
C TYR A 201 3.15 2.72 23.00
N ASP A 202 3.86 2.37 24.07
CA ASP A 202 3.62 1.15 24.86
C ASP A 202 3.58 -0.12 24.00
N VAL A 203 4.46 -0.21 22.99
CA VAL A 203 4.55 -1.37 22.09
C VAL A 203 5.12 -2.58 22.84
N LYS A 204 4.45 -3.73 22.75
CA LYS A 204 4.84 -4.97 23.44
C LYS A 204 4.29 -6.22 22.75
#